data_AF-A0AAJ2UBN1-F1
#
_entry.id   AF-A0AAJ2UBN1-F1
#
_cell.length_a   1.000
_cell.length_b   1.000
_cell.length_c   1.000
_cell.angle_alpha   90.00
_cell.angle_beta   90.00
_cell.angle_gamma   90.00
#
_symmetry.space_group_name_H-M   'P 1'
#
loop_
_entity.id
_entity.type
_entity.pdbx_description
1 polymer ?
#
loop_
_entity_poly.entity_id
_entity_poly.type
_entity_poly.pdbx_seq_one_letter_code
_entity_poly.pdbx_strand_id
1 'polypeptide(L)'
;MFEGKKGLSKIRTKEDVNKTLSWFAEQADKLNNLITNQEYHEAIIQCRELRNIMKEDEHELGLSRNELLKEEYPVLIGYHNYLRDALYHETGAITKNNLHSFVFDIKNYVIFYKIQ
;
A
#
# COMPACT_ATOMS: atom_id res chain seq x y z
N MET A 1 12.41 6.30 6.92
CA MET A 1 11.26 7.17 7.26
C MET A 1 10.66 7.72 5.98
N PHE A 2 9.48 7.27 5.59
CA PHE A 2 8.84 7.68 4.35
C PHE A 2 8.21 9.08 4.47
N GLU A 3 8.86 10.08 3.90
CA GLU A 3 8.31 11.44 3.81
C GLU A 3 7.15 11.49 2.80
N GLY A 4 6.09 12.25 3.12
CA GLY A 4 4.98 12.53 2.20
C GLY A 4 3.73 11.64 2.30
N LYS A 5 3.67 10.66 3.24
CA LYS A 5 2.41 9.92 3.50
C LYS A 5 1.30 10.91 3.89
N LYS A 6 0.21 10.93 3.14
CA LYS A 6 -1.05 11.53 3.62
C LYS A 6 -1.73 10.52 4.54
N GLY A 7 -1.92 10.88 5.80
CA GLY A 7 -2.70 10.06 6.73
C GLY A 7 -4.13 9.83 6.20
N LEU A 8 -4.71 8.69 6.55
CA LEU A 8 -6.04 8.27 6.13
C LEU A 8 -7.16 9.26 6.43
N SER A 9 -7.00 10.05 7.51
CA SER A 9 -7.89 11.16 7.84
C SER A 9 -8.07 12.19 6.72
N LYS A 10 -7.16 12.20 5.73
CA LYS A 10 -7.18 13.08 4.56
C LYS A 10 -7.68 12.41 3.28
N ILE A 11 -7.99 11.11 3.29
CA ILE A 11 -8.54 10.40 2.12
C ILE A 11 -10.06 10.51 2.17
N ARG A 12 -10.62 11.36 1.31
CA ARG A 12 -12.07 11.60 1.21
C ARG A 12 -12.59 11.50 -0.23
N THR A 13 -11.69 11.54 -1.21
CA THR A 13 -12.05 11.63 -2.64
C THR A 13 -11.31 10.60 -3.48
N LYS A 14 -11.79 10.38 -4.72
CA LYS A 14 -11.07 9.59 -5.73
C LYS A 14 -9.68 10.16 -6.03
N GLU A 15 -9.52 11.47 -5.99
CA GLU A 15 -8.23 12.11 -6.19
C GLU A 15 -7.25 11.81 -5.05
N ASP A 16 -7.72 11.78 -3.81
CA ASP A 16 -6.88 11.43 -2.65
C ASP A 16 -6.43 9.97 -2.72
N VAL A 17 -7.34 9.05 -3.05
CA VAL A 17 -6.98 7.64 -3.25
C VAL A 17 -5.95 7.51 -4.38
N ASN A 18 -6.15 8.18 -5.51
CA ASN A 18 -5.20 8.16 -6.63
C ASN A 18 -3.83 8.72 -6.25
N LYS A 19 -3.77 9.78 -5.45
CA LYS A 19 -2.51 10.33 -4.91
C LYS A 19 -1.82 9.32 -4.00
N THR A 20 -2.55 8.67 -3.10
CA THR A 20 -2.02 7.64 -2.20
C THR A 20 -1.52 6.42 -2.96
N LEU A 21 -2.27 5.92 -3.95
CA LEU A 21 -1.84 4.82 -4.81
C LEU A 21 -0.59 5.19 -5.63
N SER A 22 -0.50 6.43 -6.12
CA SER A 22 0.70 6.92 -6.81
C SER A 22 1.91 6.96 -5.88
N TRP A 23 1.73 7.41 -4.65
CA TRP A 23 2.77 7.42 -3.64
C TRP A 23 3.26 6.01 -3.29
N PHE A 24 2.37 5.01 -3.21
CA PHE A 24 2.77 3.60 -3.05
C PHE A 24 3.59 3.08 -4.22
N ALA A 25 3.21 3.42 -5.46
CA ALA A 25 3.98 3.05 -6.64
C ALA A 25 5.40 3.67 -6.61
N GLU A 26 5.52 4.94 -6.22
CA GLU A 26 6.83 5.59 -6.07
C GLU A 26 7.69 4.92 -4.99
N GLN A 27 7.11 4.52 -3.84
CA GLN A 27 7.85 3.80 -2.82
C GLN A 27 8.28 2.41 -3.31
N ALA A 28 7.42 1.71 -4.04
CA ALA A 28 7.74 0.43 -4.65
C ALA A 28 8.90 0.55 -5.66
N ASP A 29 8.95 1.61 -6.47
CA ASP A 29 10.06 1.86 -7.39
C ASP A 29 11.38 2.15 -6.65
N LYS A 30 11.34 2.95 -5.58
CA LYS A 30 12.53 3.18 -4.72
C LYS A 30 13.03 1.88 -4.10
N LEU A 31 12.12 1.06 -3.58
CA LEU A 31 12.44 -0.26 -3.04
C LEU A 31 13.05 -1.17 -4.11
N ASN A 32 12.50 -1.17 -5.33
CA ASN A 32 13.05 -1.95 -6.43
C ASN A 32 14.49 -1.56 -6.76
N ASN A 33 14.82 -0.27 -6.70
CA ASN A 33 16.19 0.22 -6.92
C ASN A 33 17.15 -0.29 -5.84
N LEU A 34 16.75 -0.22 -4.55
CA LEU A 34 17.54 -0.77 -3.45
C LEU A 34 17.80 -2.27 -3.64
N ILE A 35 16.77 -3.04 -4.02
CA ILE A 35 16.90 -4.48 -4.24
C ILE A 35 17.82 -4.77 -5.42
N THR A 36 17.68 -4.02 -6.53
CA THR A 36 18.52 -4.15 -7.74
C THR A 36 20.00 -3.83 -7.43
N ASN A 37 20.24 -2.85 -6.57
CA ASN A 37 21.58 -2.49 -6.09
C ASN A 37 22.11 -3.43 -5.00
N GLN A 38 21.36 -4.48 -4.63
CA GLN A 38 21.72 -5.45 -3.60
C GLN A 38 21.80 -4.85 -2.18
N GLU A 39 21.15 -3.71 -1.95
CA GLU A 39 21.03 -3.02 -0.66
C GLU A 39 19.95 -3.69 0.22
N TYR A 40 20.04 -5.01 0.39
CA TYR A 40 18.94 -5.84 0.93
C TYR A 40 18.58 -5.50 2.38
N HIS A 41 19.54 -5.09 3.21
CA HIS A 41 19.27 -4.74 4.61
C HIS A 41 18.31 -3.55 4.69
N GLU A 42 18.61 -2.48 3.95
CA GLU A 42 17.78 -1.30 3.89
C GLU A 42 16.44 -1.59 3.20
N ALA A 43 16.46 -2.34 2.09
CA ALA A 43 15.23 -2.75 1.40
C ALA A 43 14.27 -3.51 2.32
N ILE A 44 14.77 -4.41 3.17
CA ILE A 44 13.95 -5.16 4.14
C ILE A 44 13.31 -4.22 5.17
N ILE A 45 14.08 -3.26 5.71
CA ILE A 45 13.58 -2.30 6.70
C ILE A 45 12.47 -1.45 6.05
N GLN A 46 12.73 -0.89 4.88
CA GLN A 46 11.78 -0.04 4.19
C GLN A 46 10.52 -0.81 3.72
N CYS A 47 10.65 -2.05 3.26
CA CYS A 47 9.48 -2.88 2.94
C CYS A 47 8.61 -3.14 4.18
N ARG A 48 9.22 -3.38 5.35
CA ARG A 48 8.49 -3.57 6.62
C ARG A 48 7.78 -2.30 7.05
N GLU A 49 8.44 -1.15 6.95
CA GLU A 49 7.82 0.16 7.22
C GLU A 49 6.61 0.40 6.29
N LEU A 50 6.76 0.13 4.99
CA LEU A 50 5.68 0.32 4.01
C LEU A 50 4.50 -0.62 4.28
N ARG A 51 4.80 -1.87 4.64
CA ARG A 51 3.79 -2.85 5.03
C ARG A 51 3.03 -2.41 6.29
N ASN A 52 3.71 -1.87 7.29
CA ASN A 52 3.07 -1.38 8.50
C ASN A 52 2.13 -0.22 8.19
N ILE A 53 2.56 0.71 7.32
CA ILE A 53 1.71 1.80 6.81
C ILE A 53 0.44 1.26 6.14
N MET A 54 0.56 0.23 5.30
CA MET A 54 -0.61 -0.38 4.64
C MET A 54 -1.53 -1.09 5.63
N LYS A 55 -0.99 -1.74 6.67
CA LYS A 55 -1.78 -2.39 7.72
C LYS A 55 -2.52 -1.41 8.60
N GLU A 56 -1.86 -0.33 9.01
CA GLU A 56 -2.51 0.77 9.72
C GLU A 56 -3.67 1.31 8.89
N ASP A 57 -3.42 1.51 7.59
CA ASP A 57 -4.47 2.03 6.71
C ASP A 57 -5.64 1.03 6.54
N GLU A 58 -5.35 -0.25 6.40
CA GLU A 58 -6.37 -1.29 6.27
C GLU A 58 -7.21 -1.40 7.54
N HIS A 59 -6.54 -1.33 8.71
CA HIS A 59 -7.19 -1.42 10.00
C HIS A 59 -8.15 -0.26 10.25
N GLU A 60 -7.71 0.98 10.00
CA GLU A 60 -8.54 2.18 10.17
C GLU A 60 -9.78 2.16 9.25
N LEU A 61 -9.62 1.72 7.99
CA LEU A 61 -10.75 1.55 7.06
C LEU A 61 -11.67 0.40 7.47
N GLY A 62 -11.11 -0.69 8.01
CA GLY A 62 -11.86 -1.82 8.54
C GLY A 62 -12.77 -1.44 9.71
N LEU A 63 -12.26 -0.62 10.64
CA LEU A 63 -13.04 -0.11 11.78
C LEU A 63 -14.18 0.83 11.35
N SER A 64 -13.98 1.59 10.28
CA SER A 64 -14.96 2.53 9.73
C SER A 64 -15.84 1.93 8.62
N ARG A 65 -15.71 0.63 8.33
CA ARG A 65 -16.37 -0.02 7.17
C ARG A 65 -17.90 0.14 7.14
N ASN A 66 -18.56 0.09 8.29
CA ASN A 66 -20.01 0.31 8.39
C ASN A 66 -20.42 1.76 8.12
N GLU A 67 -19.53 2.74 8.32
CA GLU A 67 -19.75 4.15 8.00
C GLU A 67 -19.44 4.41 6.51
N LEU A 68 -18.36 3.79 5.99
CA LEU A 68 -18.01 3.83 4.56
C LEU A 68 -19.12 3.30 3.65
N LEU A 69 -19.85 2.28 4.11
CA LEU A 69 -21.01 1.71 3.40
C LEU A 69 -22.26 2.61 3.45
N LYS A 70 -22.36 3.52 4.43
CA LYS A 70 -23.51 4.41 4.61
C LYS A 70 -23.38 5.73 3.84
N GLU A 71 -22.17 6.25 3.69
CA GLU A 71 -21.93 7.55 3.04
C GLU A 71 -21.64 7.47 1.53
N GLU A 72 -21.79 6.31 0.89
CA GLU A 72 -21.47 6.13 -0.54
C GLU A 72 -20.06 6.66 -0.90
N TYR A 73 -19.01 6.15 -0.23
CA TYR A 73 -17.64 6.27 -0.75
C TYR A 73 -17.17 4.97 -1.43
N PRO A 74 -17.71 4.58 -2.61
CA PRO A 74 -17.20 3.44 -3.39
C PRO A 74 -15.68 3.46 -3.55
N VAL A 75 -15.08 4.65 -3.60
CA VAL A 75 -13.64 4.82 -3.74
C VAL A 75 -12.84 4.36 -2.52
N LEU A 76 -13.37 4.51 -1.30
CA LEU A 76 -12.73 4.04 -0.08
C LEU A 76 -12.89 2.53 0.10
N ILE A 77 -13.98 1.95 -0.40
CA ILE A 77 -14.16 0.50 -0.48
C ILE A 77 -13.15 -0.11 -1.46
N GLY A 78 -12.98 0.50 -2.63
CA GLY A 78 -11.94 0.08 -3.59
C GLY A 78 -10.54 0.15 -3.00
N TYR A 79 -10.21 1.24 -2.29
CA TYR A 79 -8.93 1.37 -1.59
C TYR A 79 -8.75 0.35 -0.45
N HIS A 80 -9.81 0.05 0.32
CA HIS A 80 -9.76 -0.99 1.35
C HIS A 80 -9.51 -2.37 0.74
N ASN A 81 -10.16 -2.71 -0.37
CA ASN A 81 -9.91 -3.96 -1.07
C ASN A 81 -8.47 -4.03 -1.63
N TYR A 82 -7.94 -2.93 -2.18
CA TYR A 82 -6.53 -2.83 -2.57
C TYR A 82 -5.59 -3.21 -1.42
N LEU A 83 -5.76 -2.58 -0.25
CA LEU A 83 -4.91 -2.84 0.90
C LEU A 83 -5.05 -4.29 1.38
N ARG A 84 -6.29 -4.79 1.41
CA ARG A 84 -6.56 -6.17 1.81
C ARG A 84 -5.86 -7.14 0.87
N ASP A 85 -6.03 -7.01 -0.44
CA ASP A 85 -5.43 -7.92 -1.42
C ASP A 85 -3.90 -7.85 -1.35
N ALA A 86 -3.33 -6.64 -1.32
CA ALA A 86 -1.88 -6.44 -1.20
C ALA A 86 -1.29 -7.02 0.10
N LEU A 87 -2.07 -7.09 1.18
CA LEU A 87 -1.65 -7.68 2.46
C LEU A 87 -1.95 -9.18 2.58
N TYR A 88 -3.04 -9.67 1.97
CA TYR A 88 -3.57 -11.03 2.15
C TYR A 88 -2.71 -12.10 1.47
N HIS A 89 -2.02 -11.74 0.40
CA HIS A 89 -1.12 -12.65 -0.32
C HIS A 89 0.25 -12.84 0.38
N GLU A 90 0.54 -12.10 1.45
CA GLU A 90 1.79 -12.25 2.22
C GLU A 90 1.62 -13.00 3.54
N THR A 91 1.72 -14.33 3.49
CA THR A 91 1.86 -15.19 4.68
C THR A 91 3.34 -15.39 5.00
N GLY A 92 4.07 -14.34 5.40
CA GLY A 92 5.48 -14.48 5.73
C GLY A 92 6.18 -13.27 6.32
N ALA A 93 7.39 -13.51 6.84
CA ALA A 93 8.33 -12.44 7.13
C ALA A 93 8.87 -11.86 5.80
N ILE A 94 9.09 -10.54 5.77
CA ILE A 94 9.84 -9.92 4.67
C ILE A 94 11.31 -10.31 4.83
N THR A 95 11.83 -10.99 3.81
CA THR A 95 13.17 -11.56 3.72
C THR A 95 13.77 -11.26 2.35
N LYS A 96 15.08 -11.43 2.19
CA LYS A 96 15.75 -11.25 0.89
C LYS A 96 15.08 -12.01 -0.27
N ASN A 97 14.49 -13.18 0.00
CA ASN A 97 13.96 -14.06 -1.03
C ASN A 97 12.58 -13.63 -1.58
N ASN A 98 11.87 -12.73 -0.89
CA ASN A 98 10.53 -12.28 -1.30
C ASN A 98 10.40 -10.77 -1.50
N LEU A 99 11.50 -10.01 -1.41
CA LEU A 99 11.49 -8.55 -1.63
C LEU A 99 10.94 -8.16 -3.02
N HIS A 100 11.39 -8.84 -4.07
CA HIS A 100 10.91 -8.55 -5.43
C HIS A 100 9.43 -8.87 -5.60
N SER A 101 8.95 -9.97 -5.00
CA SER A 101 7.53 -10.33 -5.03
C SER A 101 6.67 -9.28 -4.33
N PHE A 102 7.09 -8.84 -3.14
CA PHE A 102 6.39 -7.79 -2.39
C PHE A 102 6.27 -6.49 -3.21
N VAL A 103 7.37 -6.04 -3.80
CA VAL A 103 7.38 -4.83 -4.64
C VAL A 103 6.53 -4.99 -5.91
N PHE A 104 6.59 -6.16 -6.54
CA PHE A 104 5.80 -6.49 -7.72
C PHE A 104 4.30 -6.46 -7.43
N ASP A 105 3.88 -7.07 -6.32
CA ASP A 105 2.49 -7.12 -5.88
C ASP A 105 1.93 -5.71 -5.66
N ILE A 106 2.63 -4.85 -4.91
CA ILE A 106 2.22 -3.45 -4.69
C ILE A 106 2.00 -2.73 -6.04
N LYS A 107 2.94 -2.88 -6.99
CA LYS A 107 2.83 -2.22 -8.29
C LYS A 107 1.63 -2.72 -9.10
N ASN A 108 1.38 -4.03 -9.12
CA ASN A 108 0.24 -4.59 -9.83
C ASN A 108 -1.09 -4.18 -9.23
N TYR A 109 -1.20 -4.18 -7.91
CA TYR A 109 -2.42 -3.75 -7.25
C TYR A 109 -2.68 -2.25 -7.49
N VAL A 110 -1.66 -1.40 -7.48
CA VAL A 110 -1.84 0.02 -7.84
C VAL A 110 -2.38 0.17 -9.27
N ILE A 111 -1.85 -0.60 -10.23
CA ILE A 111 -2.30 -0.57 -11.63
C ILE A 111 -3.77 -1.02 -11.72
N PHE A 112 -4.10 -2.17 -11.13
CA PHE A 112 -5.46 -2.72 -11.17
C PHE A 112 -6.51 -1.73 -10.64
N TYR A 113 -6.24 -1.08 -9.51
CA TYR A 113 -7.19 -0.16 -8.88
C TYR A 113 -7.21 1.25 -9.49
N LYS A 114 -6.15 1.67 -10.20
CA LYS A 114 -6.17 2.94 -10.96
C LYS A 114 -6.98 2.86 -12.27
N ILE A 115 -7.19 1.66 -12.81
CA ILE A 115 -7.92 1.43 -14.06
C ILE A 115 -9.45 1.42 -13.84
N GLN A 116 -9.92 1.25 -12.59
CA GLN A 116 -11.34 1.25 -12.20
C GLN A 116 -11.94 2.66 -12.00
#